data_AF-A0A7M2TAD4-F1
#
_entry.id   AF-A0A7M2TAD4-F1
#
_cell.length_a   1.000
_cell.length_b   1.000
_cell.length_c   1.000
_cell.angle_alpha   90.00
_cell.angle_beta   90.00
_cell.angle_gamma   90.00
#
_symmetry.space_group_name_H-M   'P 1'
#
loop_
_entity.id
_entity.type
_entity.pdbx_description
1 polymer ?
#
loop_
_entity_poly.entity_id
_entity_poly.type
_entity_poly.pdbx_seq_one_letter_code
_entity_poly.pdbx_strand_id
1 'polypeptide(L)'
;MGEFWPVPDALAYLAGRWRVARSVRDLASGDEGRFDGTTVFGPLEGGGLLHEEGGTFVWRGVARPAERTLLFLPGPARGTADVRFADGRPFHDLDLTTGRHVADHPCSADLYRGEFTVRDADHWRTVWRVRGPAKELVLTTDYGREG
;
A
#
# COMPACT_ATOMS: atom_id res chain seq x y z
N MET A 1 -4.68 -20.42 12.77
CA MET A 1 -3.98 -19.15 12.46
C MET A 1 -3.62 -19.26 11.00
N GLY A 2 -4.46 -18.70 10.13
CA GLY A 2 -4.39 -18.96 8.68
C GLY A 2 -3.04 -18.51 8.12
N GLU A 3 -2.36 -19.43 7.44
CA GLU A 3 -1.13 -19.20 6.70
C GLU A 3 -1.35 -18.07 5.69
N PHE A 4 -0.37 -17.19 5.50
CA PHE A 4 -0.44 -16.16 4.45
C PHE A 4 -0.40 -16.85 3.08
N TRP A 5 -1.03 -16.26 2.08
CA TRP A 5 -1.06 -16.85 0.73
C TRP A 5 0.22 -16.46 -0.05
N PRO A 6 1.10 -17.42 -0.41
CA PRO A 6 2.33 -17.15 -1.17
C PRO A 6 2.05 -16.65 -2.60
N VAL A 7 2.72 -15.57 -3.02
CA VAL A 7 2.54 -14.99 -4.36
C VAL A 7 3.81 -15.21 -5.21
N PRO A 8 3.77 -16.09 -6.22
CA PRO A 8 4.94 -16.40 -7.05
C PRO A 8 5.29 -15.29 -8.06
N ASP A 9 4.32 -14.45 -8.43
CA ASP A 9 4.49 -13.32 -9.34
C ASP A 9 3.72 -12.10 -8.80
N ALA A 10 4.46 -11.16 -8.20
CA ALA A 10 3.88 -10.04 -7.47
C ALA A 10 3.19 -9.04 -8.40
N LEU A 11 3.78 -8.76 -9.56
CA LEU A 11 3.20 -7.85 -10.54
C LEU A 11 1.95 -8.46 -11.16
N ALA A 12 1.99 -9.75 -11.55
CA ALA A 12 0.80 -10.41 -12.08
C ALA A 12 -0.35 -10.45 -11.05
N TYR A 13 -0.04 -10.68 -9.77
CA TYR A 13 -1.04 -10.63 -8.70
C TYR A 13 -1.64 -9.23 -8.55
N LEU A 14 -0.82 -8.18 -8.49
CA LEU A 14 -1.29 -6.82 -8.23
C LEU A 14 -2.06 -6.21 -9.41
N ALA A 15 -1.77 -6.61 -10.64
CA ALA A 15 -2.38 -6.07 -11.85
C ALA A 15 -3.91 -6.05 -11.79
N GLY A 16 -4.51 -4.99 -12.36
CA GLY A 16 -5.96 -4.79 -12.39
C GLY A 16 -6.47 -3.81 -11.35
N ARG A 17 -7.77 -3.89 -11.04
CA ARG A 17 -8.48 -2.91 -10.23
C ARG A 17 -8.84 -3.47 -8.86
N TRP A 18 -8.79 -2.61 -7.86
CA TRP A 18 -9.02 -2.95 -6.46
C TRP A 18 -9.90 -1.90 -5.79
N ARG A 19 -10.91 -2.36 -5.05
CA ARG A 19 -11.59 -1.56 -4.04
C ARG A 19 -10.64 -1.34 -2.87
N VAL A 20 -10.60 -0.12 -2.35
CA VAL A 20 -9.73 0.25 -1.24
C VAL A 20 -10.54 0.86 -0.11
N ALA A 21 -10.36 0.30 1.09
CA ALA A 21 -10.86 0.86 2.33
C ALA A 21 -9.68 1.01 3.30
N ARG A 22 -9.47 2.22 3.83
CA ARG A 22 -8.40 2.50 4.77
C ARG A 22 -8.96 3.15 6.02
N SER A 23 -8.55 2.65 7.18
CA SER A 23 -8.71 3.34 8.46
C SER A 23 -7.38 3.97 8.87
N VAL A 24 -7.46 5.14 9.49
CA VAL A 24 -6.31 5.88 10.02
C VAL A 24 -6.61 6.23 11.46
N ARG A 25 -5.68 5.96 12.37
CA ARG A 25 -5.74 6.38 13.77
C ARG A 25 -4.50 7.18 14.11
N ASP A 26 -4.68 8.34 14.72
CA ASP A 26 -3.61 9.05 15.42
C ASP A 26 -3.58 8.58 16.88
N LEU A 27 -2.50 7.93 17.28
CA LEU A 27 -2.34 7.37 18.61
C LEU A 27 -2.04 8.46 19.66
N ALA A 28 -1.57 9.63 19.25
CA ALA A 28 -1.28 10.73 20.16
C ALA A 28 -2.56 11.50 20.54
N SER A 29 -3.41 11.79 19.54
CA SER A 29 -4.65 12.56 19.74
C SER A 29 -5.90 11.70 19.94
N GLY A 30 -5.87 10.45 19.49
CA GLY A 30 -7.04 9.57 19.42
C GLY A 30 -7.94 9.82 18.20
N ASP A 31 -7.57 10.76 17.31
CA ASP A 31 -8.36 11.06 16.13
C ASP A 31 -8.40 9.89 15.14
N GLU A 32 -9.53 9.78 14.44
CA GLU A 32 -9.75 8.77 13.42
C GLU A 32 -10.02 9.39 12.06
N GLY A 33 -9.61 8.67 11.02
CA GLY A 33 -9.89 8.98 9.63
C GLY A 33 -10.19 7.73 8.82
N ARG A 34 -10.85 7.94 7.69
CA ARG A 34 -11.23 6.87 6.77
C ARG A 34 -11.05 7.30 5.33
N PHE A 35 -10.47 6.43 4.51
CA PHE A 35 -10.44 6.58 3.07
C PHE A 35 -11.22 5.45 2.40
N ASP A 36 -12.02 5.81 1.41
CA ASP A 36 -12.72 4.87 0.52
C ASP A 36 -12.44 5.28 -0.93
N GLY A 37 -12.05 4.32 -1.74
CA GLY A 37 -11.66 4.60 -3.11
C GLY A 37 -11.32 3.34 -3.90
N THR A 38 -10.54 3.54 -4.94
CA THR A 38 -10.04 2.46 -5.79
C THR A 38 -8.58 2.64 -6.12
N THR A 39 -7.88 1.53 -6.30
CA THR A 39 -6.53 1.48 -6.85
C THR A 39 -6.55 0.71 -8.16
N VAL A 40 -5.90 1.25 -9.19
CA VAL A 40 -5.63 0.55 -10.44
C VAL A 40 -4.13 0.32 -10.55
N PHE A 41 -3.76 -0.90 -10.90
CA PHE A 41 -2.41 -1.28 -11.31
C PHE A 41 -2.42 -1.54 -12.82
N GLY A 42 -2.12 -0.50 -13.60
CA GLY A 42 -2.04 -0.56 -15.06
C GLY A 42 -0.62 -0.88 -15.54
N PRO A 43 -0.43 -1.42 -16.75
CA PRO A 43 0.90 -1.71 -17.28
C PRO A 43 1.71 -0.42 -17.54
N LEU A 44 3.02 -0.46 -17.26
CA LEU A 44 3.97 0.56 -17.69
C LEU A 44 4.67 0.17 -18.99
N GLU A 45 4.99 1.18 -19.82
CA GLU A 45 5.92 0.99 -20.94
C GLU A 45 7.30 0.59 -20.40
N GLY A 46 7.88 -0.49 -20.93
CA GLY A 46 9.15 -1.04 -20.43
C GLY A 46 9.01 -2.01 -19.26
N GLY A 47 7.78 -2.31 -18.81
CA GLY A 47 7.49 -3.31 -17.78
C GLY A 47 7.25 -2.72 -16.39
N GLY A 48 6.58 -3.50 -15.54
CA GLY A 48 6.09 -3.02 -14.24
C GLY A 48 4.65 -2.53 -14.30
N LEU A 49 4.21 -1.89 -13.21
CA LEU A 49 2.85 -1.38 -13.05
C LEU A 49 2.85 0.08 -12.58
N LEU A 50 1.95 0.87 -13.15
CA LEU A 50 1.55 2.17 -12.66
C LEU A 50 0.42 1.95 -11.65
N HIS A 51 0.69 2.23 -10.39
CA HIS A 51 -0.32 2.25 -9.34
C HIS A 51 -0.94 3.64 -9.28
N GLU A 52 -2.25 3.72 -9.42
CA GLU A 52 -3.05 4.93 -9.25
C GLU A 52 -4.15 4.68 -8.22
N GLU A 53 -4.03 5.28 -7.04
CA GLU A 53 -5.06 5.30 -5.99
C GLU A 53 -5.82 6.62 -6.06
N GLY A 54 -7.14 6.56 -6.01
CA GLY A 54 -8.01 7.73 -5.96
C GLY A 54 -9.26 7.46 -5.13
N GLY A 55 -9.70 8.44 -4.35
CA GLY A 55 -10.88 8.32 -3.51
C GLY A 55 -11.11 9.53 -2.61
N THR A 56 -11.92 9.33 -1.57
CA THR A 56 -12.23 10.37 -0.58
C THR A 56 -11.65 9.98 0.77
N PHE A 57 -10.90 10.89 1.39
CA PHE A 57 -10.43 10.78 2.76
C PHE A 57 -11.23 11.70 3.68
N VAL A 58 -11.79 11.15 4.74
CA VAL A 58 -12.48 11.86 5.80
C VAL A 58 -11.57 11.90 7.02
N TRP A 59 -11.23 13.10 7.49
CA TRP A 59 -10.44 13.33 8.70
C TRP A 59 -11.16 14.29 9.63
N ARG A 60 -11.40 13.89 10.89
CA ARG A 60 -12.17 14.70 11.85
C ARG A 60 -13.50 15.22 11.26
N GLY A 61 -14.21 14.36 10.53
CA GLY A 61 -15.47 14.67 9.87
C GLY A 61 -15.37 15.49 8.57
N VAL A 62 -14.18 15.90 8.14
CA VAL A 62 -14.00 16.69 6.91
C VAL A 62 -13.54 15.80 5.76
N ALA A 63 -14.37 15.70 4.72
CA ALA A 63 -14.09 14.96 3.49
C ALA A 63 -13.22 15.78 2.52
N ARG A 64 -12.21 15.14 1.92
CA ARG A 64 -11.34 15.71 0.89
C ARG A 64 -10.99 14.65 -0.16
N PRO A 65 -10.82 15.02 -1.45
CA PRO A 65 -10.23 14.11 -2.41
C PRO A 65 -8.81 13.75 -2.00
N ALA A 66 -8.41 12.51 -2.24
CA ALA A 66 -7.06 12.02 -1.98
C ALA A 66 -6.62 11.07 -3.10
N GLU A 67 -5.38 11.25 -3.54
CA GLU A 67 -4.78 10.47 -4.63
C GLU A 67 -3.34 10.08 -4.31
N ARG A 68 -2.86 8.98 -4.91
CA ARG A 68 -1.46 8.57 -4.84
C ARG A 68 -1.06 7.79 -6.08
N THR A 69 0.04 8.22 -6.70
CA THR A 69 0.68 7.53 -7.83
C THR A 69 2.02 6.93 -7.41
N LEU A 70 2.23 5.65 -7.70
CA LEU A 70 3.47 4.92 -7.44
C LEU A 70 3.85 4.08 -8.66
N LEU A 71 5.13 3.75 -8.77
CA LEU A 71 5.66 2.83 -9.76
C LEU A 71 6.02 1.52 -9.07
N PHE A 72 5.56 0.40 -9.60
CA PHE A 72 5.91 -0.95 -9.15
C PHE A 72 6.75 -1.61 -10.24
N LEU A 73 8.07 -1.61 -10.05
CA LEU A 73 9.02 -2.13 -11.03
C LEU A 73 9.40 -3.58 -10.71
N PRO A 74 9.78 -4.40 -11.70
CA PRO A 74 10.24 -5.77 -11.45
C PRO A 74 11.41 -5.81 -10.45
N GLY A 75 11.30 -6.68 -9.44
CA GLY A 75 12.38 -6.96 -8.50
C GLY A 75 13.32 -8.08 -8.97
N PRO A 76 14.30 -8.49 -8.13
CA PRO A 76 15.25 -9.55 -8.47
C PRO A 76 14.62 -10.94 -8.66
N ALA A 77 13.41 -11.15 -8.11
CA ALA A 77 12.62 -12.36 -8.32
C ALA A 77 11.17 -12.00 -8.71
N ARG A 78 10.46 -12.92 -9.37
CA ARG A 78 9.08 -12.69 -9.85
C ARG A 78 8.10 -12.30 -8.73
N GLY A 79 8.24 -12.90 -7.54
CA GLY A 79 7.43 -12.58 -6.36
C GLY A 79 7.80 -11.26 -5.68
N THR A 80 8.67 -10.44 -6.29
CA THR A 80 9.18 -9.20 -5.71
C THR A 80 9.00 -7.99 -6.64
N ALA A 81 8.94 -6.79 -6.06
CA ALA A 81 8.89 -5.53 -6.78
C ALA A 81 9.72 -4.44 -6.09
N ASP A 82 10.29 -3.52 -6.87
CA ASP A 82 10.87 -2.26 -6.38
C ASP A 82 9.80 -1.15 -6.51
N VAL A 83 9.35 -0.61 -5.37
CA VAL A 83 8.28 0.39 -5.33
C VAL A 83 8.89 1.78 -5.22
N ARG A 84 8.46 2.68 -6.11
CA ARG A 84 8.97 4.04 -6.22
C ARG A 84 7.86 5.07 -6.22
N PHE A 85 8.20 6.28 -5.82
CA PHE A 85 7.35 7.44 -6.06
C PHE A 85 7.25 7.74 -7.57
N ALA A 86 6.21 8.48 -7.97
CA ALA A 86 6.00 8.88 -9.36
C ALA A 86 7.18 9.68 -9.96
N ASP A 87 7.97 10.37 -9.13
CA ASP A 87 9.19 11.08 -9.53
C ASP A 87 10.43 10.16 -9.63
N GLY A 88 10.26 8.85 -9.43
CA GLY A 88 11.31 7.85 -9.55
C GLY A 88 12.19 7.67 -8.30
N ARG A 89 11.97 8.44 -7.22
CA ARG A 89 12.68 8.21 -5.96
C ARG A 89 12.27 6.87 -5.32
N PRO A 90 13.21 6.14 -4.70
CA PRO A 90 12.90 4.88 -4.01
C PRO A 90 11.88 5.09 -2.87
N PHE A 91 10.95 4.15 -2.73
CA PHE A 91 10.04 4.11 -1.59
C PHE A 91 10.35 2.90 -0.71
N HIS A 92 10.10 1.68 -1.20
CA HIS A 92 10.44 0.44 -0.50
C HIS A 92 10.51 -0.74 -1.48
N ASP A 93 11.17 -1.82 -1.09
CA ASP A 93 11.02 -3.12 -1.74
C ASP A 93 9.73 -3.83 -1.30
N LEU A 94 9.29 -4.80 -2.09
CA LEU A 94 8.13 -5.63 -1.77
C LEU A 94 8.45 -7.08 -2.11
N ASP A 95 8.34 -7.99 -1.14
CA ASP A 95 8.48 -9.42 -1.34
C ASP A 95 7.22 -10.18 -0.90
N LEU A 96 6.42 -10.61 -1.87
CA LEU A 96 5.19 -11.36 -1.62
C LEU A 96 5.38 -12.88 -1.76
N THR A 97 6.61 -13.38 -1.90
CA THR A 97 6.88 -14.81 -2.12
C THR A 97 6.33 -15.71 -1.01
N THR A 98 6.21 -15.18 0.21
CA THR A 98 5.62 -15.88 1.37
C THR A 98 4.21 -15.38 1.72
N GLY A 99 3.68 -14.44 0.96
CA GLY A 99 2.42 -13.75 1.27
C GLY A 99 2.53 -12.71 2.38
N ARG A 100 3.72 -12.46 2.93
CA ARG A 100 3.96 -11.41 3.93
C ARG A 100 5.28 -10.70 3.72
N HIS A 101 5.26 -9.38 3.84
CA HIS A 101 6.45 -8.54 3.78
C HIS A 101 6.45 -7.47 4.87
N VAL A 102 7.63 -7.06 5.32
CA VAL A 102 7.80 -5.88 6.16
C VAL A 102 8.87 -5.00 5.54
N ALA A 103 8.57 -3.71 5.40
CA ALA A 103 9.49 -2.72 4.86
C ALA A 103 9.55 -1.49 5.76
N ASP A 104 10.68 -0.79 5.72
CA ASP A 104 10.88 0.49 6.37
C ASP A 104 11.15 1.57 5.31
N HIS A 105 10.59 2.76 5.53
CA HIS A 105 10.85 3.94 4.70
C HIS A 105 11.10 5.16 5.59
N PRO A 106 12.34 5.69 5.64
CA PRO A 106 12.62 6.96 6.30
C PRO A 106 12.10 8.12 5.43
N CYS A 107 11.28 8.99 6.01
CA CYS A 107 10.73 10.15 5.34
C CYS A 107 10.97 11.40 6.20
N SER A 108 12.08 12.09 5.93
CA SER A 108 12.53 13.24 6.74
C SER A 108 12.65 12.85 8.23
N ALA A 109 11.91 13.51 9.13
CA ALA A 109 11.90 13.21 10.56
C ALA A 109 10.98 12.03 10.96
N ASP A 110 10.22 11.48 10.02
CA ASP A 110 9.29 10.38 10.26
C ASP A 110 9.89 9.05 9.81
N LEU A 111 9.59 7.96 10.54
CA LEU A 111 9.82 6.59 10.11
C LEU A 111 8.49 5.90 9.80
N TYR A 112 8.39 5.36 8.60
CA TYR A 112 7.27 4.56 8.14
C TYR A 112 7.67 3.09 8.18
N ARG A 113 6.93 2.27 8.92
CA ARG A 113 7.08 0.81 8.91
C ARG A 113 5.82 0.17 8.35
N GLY A 114 5.95 -0.46 7.19
CA GLY A 114 4.88 -1.12 6.46
C GLY A 114 4.89 -2.62 6.69
N GLU A 115 3.71 -3.20 6.88
CA GLU A 115 3.47 -4.64 6.80
C GLU A 115 2.47 -4.93 5.70
N PHE A 116 2.79 -5.88 4.83
CA PHE A 116 1.98 -6.32 3.70
C PHE A 116 1.58 -7.77 3.94
N THR A 117 0.30 -8.09 3.76
CA THR A 117 -0.21 -9.45 3.94
C THR A 117 -1.20 -9.80 2.84
N VAL A 118 -0.95 -10.91 2.15
CA VAL A 118 -1.83 -11.51 1.15
C VAL A 118 -2.68 -12.57 1.85
N ARG A 119 -4.01 -12.46 1.70
CA ARG A 119 -4.98 -13.34 2.33
C ARG A 119 -5.49 -14.37 1.34
N ASP A 120 -5.78 -13.92 0.14
CA ASP A 120 -6.13 -14.78 -0.98
C ASP A 120 -5.86 -14.13 -2.34
N ALA A 121 -6.31 -14.74 -3.43
CA ALA A 121 -6.16 -14.22 -4.80
C ALA A 121 -6.74 -12.81 -5.01
N ASP A 122 -7.73 -12.44 -4.20
CA ASP A 122 -8.54 -11.24 -4.36
C ASP A 122 -8.46 -10.30 -3.15
N HIS A 123 -7.70 -10.64 -2.12
CA HIS A 123 -7.58 -9.84 -0.90
C HIS A 123 -6.16 -9.73 -0.39
N TRP A 124 -5.72 -8.49 -0.18
CA TRP A 124 -4.49 -8.17 0.55
C TRP A 124 -4.67 -6.93 1.41
N ARG A 125 -3.75 -6.75 2.35
CA ARG A 125 -3.77 -5.67 3.35
C ARG A 125 -2.40 -5.05 3.50
N THR A 126 -2.39 -3.75 3.74
CA THR A 126 -1.23 -3.03 4.27
C THR A 126 -1.53 -2.46 5.65
N VAL A 127 -0.52 -2.47 6.52
CA VAL A 127 -0.53 -1.74 7.79
C VAL A 127 0.72 -0.88 7.85
N TRP A 128 0.54 0.44 7.84
CA TRP A 128 1.63 1.39 8.01
C TRP A 128 1.59 1.99 9.41
N ARG A 129 2.71 1.89 10.12
CA ARG A 129 2.94 2.59 11.38
C ARG A 129 3.90 3.75 11.10
N VAL A 130 3.45 4.96 11.35
CA VAL A 130 4.23 6.18 11.16
C VAL A 130 4.59 6.72 12.53
N ARG A 131 5.88 6.87 12.80
CA ARG A 131 6.38 7.48 14.03
C ARG A 131 7.26 8.67 13.68
N GLY A 132 6.92 9.83 14.22
CA GLY A 132 7.76 11.02 14.14
C GLY A 132 7.45 11.99 15.27
N PRO A 133 8.21 13.10 15.39
CA PRO A 133 8.05 14.05 16.49
C PRO A 133 6.66 14.70 16.58
N ALA A 134 5.94 14.79 15.46
CA ALA A 134 4.67 15.51 15.34
C ALA A 134 3.44 14.61 15.19
N LYS A 135 3.61 13.31 14.94
CA LYS A 135 2.49 12.37 14.71
C LYS A 135 2.90 10.94 15.01
N GLU A 136 1.94 10.17 15.52
CA GLU A 136 2.04 8.73 15.67
C GLU A 136 0.81 8.09 15.04
N LEU A 137 0.92 7.60 13.80
CA LEU A 137 -0.24 7.12 13.04
C LEU A 137 -0.18 5.61 12.81
N VAL A 138 -1.35 4.99 12.77
CA VAL A 138 -1.56 3.64 12.23
C VAL A 138 -2.57 3.71 11.09
N LEU A 139 -2.16 3.29 9.90
CA LEU A 139 -2.99 3.23 8.71
C LEU A 139 -3.18 1.76 8.34
N THR A 140 -4.40 1.25 8.38
CA THR A 140 -4.72 -0.10 7.89
C THR A 140 -5.52 0.03 6.60
N THR A 141 -5.00 -0.52 5.51
CA THR A 141 -5.66 -0.51 4.21
C THR A 141 -5.99 -1.93 3.77
N ASP A 142 -7.26 -2.17 3.48
CA ASP A 142 -7.76 -3.40 2.89
C ASP A 142 -8.02 -3.18 1.40
N TYR A 143 -7.57 -4.14 0.60
CA TYR A 143 -7.75 -4.19 -0.84
C TYR A 143 -8.59 -5.41 -1.18
N GLY A 144 -9.67 -5.21 -1.93
CA GLY A 144 -10.49 -6.28 -2.51
C GLY A 144 -10.50 -6.14 -4.03
N ARG A 145 -10.19 -7.20 -4.77
CA ARG A 145 -10.15 -7.15 -6.23
C ARG A 145 -11.53 -6.80 -6.80
N GLU A 146 -11.56 -5.91 -7.78
CA GLU A 146 -12.75 -5.64 -8.60
C GLU A 146 -12.60 -6.42 -9.91
N GLY A 147 -13.64 -7.20 -10.25
CA GLY A 147 -13.67 -8.12 -11.40
C GLY A 147 -13.58 -7.45 -12.76
#